data_AF-A0A950RXV2-F1
#
_entry.id   AF-A0A950RXV2-F1
#
_cell.length_a   1.000
_cell.length_b   1.000
_cell.length_c   1.000
_cell.angle_alpha   90.00
_cell.angle_beta   90.00
_cell.angle_gamma   90.00
#
_symmetry.space_group_name_H-M   'P 1'
#
loop_
_entity.id
_entity.type
_entity.pdbx_description
1 polymer ?
#
loop_
_entity_poly.entity_id
_entity_poly.type
_entity_poly.pdbx_seq_one_letter_code
_entity_poly.pdbx_strand_id
1 'polypeptide(L)'
;RGVLLAAWVWLSLLFGSVLTIDAFASQRMLVTLPALMLGAALMLEQLWCGVTRLQGRRATHVFGGIALAVFGLALGANVHDYFQVQIVQRLQPDRNTILASYAGSLQDRYRLYVVGRPEWSLDSETSRFLVPNPDAIEVGDRPLALPLDRIPSDKGVAFLVETAATDYAQRMSAIEAAYPGGRAEAVGQQPGGAVLTGFLVDHVELAEANPAAARD
;
A
#
# COMPACT_ATOMS: atom_id res chain seq x y z
N ARG A 1 -25.38 -8.44 -32.13
CA ARG A 1 -24.13 -7.77 -31.67
C ARG A 1 -24.16 -7.44 -30.17
N GLY A 2 -25.24 -6.87 -29.62
CA GLY A 2 -25.34 -6.60 -28.16
C GLY A 2 -25.31 -7.83 -27.25
N VAL A 3 -25.78 -8.99 -27.73
CA VAL A 3 -25.79 -10.25 -26.94
C VAL A 3 -24.39 -10.75 -26.58
N LEU A 4 -23.43 -10.62 -27.49
CA LEU A 4 -22.03 -11.01 -27.23
C LEU A 4 -21.35 -10.09 -26.20
N LEU A 5 -21.69 -8.80 -26.24
CA LEU A 5 -21.14 -7.81 -25.33
C LEU A 5 -21.74 -7.96 -23.93
N ALA A 6 -23.07 -8.16 -23.85
CA ALA A 6 -23.75 -8.50 -22.61
C ALA A 6 -23.23 -9.83 -22.04
N ALA A 7 -23.05 -10.86 -22.86
CA ALA A 7 -22.47 -12.13 -22.43
C ALA A 7 -21.04 -11.94 -21.89
N TRP A 8 -20.21 -11.16 -22.57
CA TRP A 8 -18.85 -10.86 -22.08
C TRP A 8 -18.85 -10.10 -20.76
N VAL A 9 -19.68 -9.05 -20.62
CA VAL A 9 -19.88 -8.29 -19.36
C VAL A 9 -20.29 -9.22 -18.22
N TRP A 10 -21.31 -10.06 -18.45
CA TRP A 10 -21.83 -10.96 -17.43
C TRP A 10 -20.84 -12.06 -17.06
N LEU A 11 -20.07 -12.58 -18.03
CA LEU A 11 -19.01 -13.53 -17.75
C LEU A 11 -17.87 -12.88 -16.94
N SER A 12 -17.41 -11.68 -17.29
CA SER A 12 -16.37 -10.98 -16.52
C SER A 12 -16.83 -10.64 -15.09
N LEU A 13 -18.11 -10.27 -14.91
CA LEU A 13 -18.72 -10.07 -13.59
C LEU A 13 -18.82 -11.39 -12.81
N LEU A 14 -19.35 -12.45 -13.40
CA LEU A 14 -19.52 -13.74 -12.71
C LEU A 14 -18.17 -14.38 -12.35
N PHE A 15 -17.23 -14.44 -13.31
CA PHE A 15 -15.91 -15.02 -13.07
C PHE A 15 -15.02 -14.11 -12.19
N GLY A 16 -15.16 -12.79 -12.29
CA GLY A 16 -14.42 -11.83 -11.44
C GLY A 16 -14.94 -11.72 -10.01
N SER A 17 -16.22 -12.06 -9.76
CA SER A 17 -16.86 -11.93 -8.45
C SER A 17 -16.96 -13.25 -7.67
N VAL A 18 -17.08 -14.40 -8.34
CA VAL A 18 -17.39 -15.68 -7.67
C VAL A 18 -16.13 -16.51 -7.35
N LEU A 19 -14.97 -16.25 -7.97
CA LEU A 19 -13.80 -17.14 -7.87
C LEU A 19 -12.63 -16.63 -7.04
N THR A 20 -12.68 -15.43 -6.44
CA THR A 20 -11.50 -14.87 -5.76
C THR A 20 -11.90 -14.06 -4.53
N ILE A 21 -11.99 -14.77 -3.41
CA ILE A 21 -12.10 -14.23 -2.06
C ILE A 21 -10.79 -13.50 -1.74
N ASP A 22 -10.92 -12.28 -1.22
CA ASP A 22 -9.93 -11.34 -0.69
C ASP A 22 -9.20 -10.31 -1.59
N ALA A 23 -9.19 -9.10 -1.00
CA ALA A 23 -8.41 -7.87 -1.17
C ALA A 23 -8.50 -7.03 -2.46
N PHE A 24 -9.21 -5.88 -2.35
CA PHE A 24 -8.86 -4.56 -2.92
C PHE A 24 -8.45 -4.46 -4.41
N ALA A 25 -9.07 -5.23 -5.29
CA ALA A 25 -8.64 -5.31 -6.69
C ALA A 25 -9.14 -4.17 -7.59
N SER A 26 -8.43 -3.03 -7.61
CA SER A 26 -8.47 -2.08 -8.74
C SER A 26 -8.19 -2.77 -10.09
N GLN A 27 -7.42 -3.87 -10.07
CA GLN A 27 -7.15 -4.73 -11.22
C GLN A 27 -8.39 -5.47 -11.77
N ARG A 28 -9.40 -5.77 -10.95
CA ARG A 28 -10.63 -6.40 -11.45
C ARG A 28 -11.54 -5.39 -12.16
N MET A 29 -11.54 -4.13 -11.71
CA MET A 29 -12.21 -3.05 -12.43
C MET A 29 -11.57 -2.77 -13.79
N LEU A 30 -10.25 -2.97 -13.93
CA LEU A 30 -9.56 -2.85 -15.22
C LEU A 30 -10.11 -3.83 -16.28
N VAL A 31 -10.59 -5.01 -15.88
CA VAL A 31 -11.18 -5.99 -16.81
C VAL A 31 -12.61 -5.62 -17.20
N THR A 32 -13.39 -5.02 -16.30
CA THR A 32 -14.78 -4.60 -16.58
C THR A 32 -14.85 -3.23 -17.26
N LEU A 33 -13.80 -2.41 -17.15
CA LEU A 33 -13.73 -1.06 -17.71
C LEU A 33 -14.00 -1.00 -19.22
N PRO A 34 -13.36 -1.83 -20.07
CA PRO A 34 -13.62 -1.83 -21.51
C PRO A 34 -15.09 -2.13 -21.82
N ALA A 35 -15.73 -2.98 -21.03
CA ALA A 35 -17.13 -3.37 -21.19
C ALA A 35 -18.08 -2.20 -20.95
N LEU A 36 -17.84 -1.49 -19.85
CA LEU A 36 -18.57 -0.29 -19.49
C LEU A 36 -18.35 0.83 -20.52
N MET A 37 -17.11 1.02 -20.98
CA MET A 37 -16.77 2.00 -22.02
C MET A 37 -17.46 1.68 -23.35
N LEU A 38 -17.45 0.43 -23.79
CA LEU A 38 -18.13 -0.02 -25.01
C LEU A 38 -19.65 0.13 -24.90
N GLY A 39 -20.24 -0.24 -23.76
CA GLY A 39 -21.68 -0.06 -23.52
C GLY A 39 -22.09 1.41 -23.61
N ALA A 40 -21.35 2.30 -22.94
CA ALA A 40 -21.59 3.74 -22.99
C ALA A 40 -21.40 4.31 -24.40
N ALA A 41 -20.34 3.89 -25.13
CA ALA A 41 -20.08 4.32 -26.50
C ALA A 41 -21.20 3.91 -27.46
N LEU A 42 -21.69 2.67 -27.38
CA LEU A 42 -22.80 2.19 -28.20
C LEU A 42 -24.10 2.93 -27.88
N MET A 43 -24.36 3.22 -26.61
CA MET A 43 -25.54 4.00 -26.21
C MET A 43 -25.45 5.43 -26.78
N LEU A 44 -24.27 6.05 -26.72
CA LEU A 44 -24.02 7.38 -27.30
C LEU A 44 -24.21 7.39 -28.82
N GLU A 45 -23.74 6.35 -29.51
CA GLU A 45 -23.90 6.18 -30.96
C GLU A 45 -25.38 6.04 -31.36
N GLN A 46 -26.15 5.25 -30.61
CA GLN A 46 -27.58 5.11 -30.86
C GLN A 46 -28.34 6.43 -30.65
N LEU A 47 -28.02 7.16 -29.57
CA LEU A 47 -28.58 8.49 -29.31
C LEU A 47 -28.21 9.48 -30.42
N TRP A 48 -26.94 9.49 -30.85
CA TRP A 48 -26.45 10.34 -31.94
C TRP A 48 -27.19 10.06 -33.25
N CYS A 49 -27.32 8.79 -33.63
CA CYS A 49 -28.07 8.38 -34.81
C CYS A 49 -29.55 8.76 -34.70
N GLY A 50 -30.15 8.56 -33.54
CA GLY A 50 -31.55 8.92 -33.27
C GLY A 50 -31.80 10.41 -33.44
N VAL A 51 -31.00 11.26 -32.79
CA VAL A 51 -31.10 12.73 -32.88
C VAL A 51 -30.91 13.19 -34.33
N THR A 52 -29.92 12.64 -35.02
CA THR A 52 -29.60 13.02 -36.41
C THR A 52 -30.75 12.68 -37.37
N ARG A 53 -31.41 11.54 -37.18
CA ARG A 53 -32.56 11.13 -38.00
C ARG A 53 -33.82 11.95 -37.72
N LEU A 54 -34.06 12.35 -36.48
CA LEU A 54 -35.31 13.02 -36.08
C LEU A 54 -35.29 14.53 -36.29
N GLN A 55 -34.15 15.20 -36.06
CA GLN A 55 -34.08 16.67 -36.02
C GLN A 55 -32.99 17.29 -36.92
N GLY A 56 -32.27 16.47 -37.69
CA GLY A 56 -31.27 16.93 -38.66
C GLY A 56 -30.00 17.54 -38.03
N ARG A 57 -29.14 18.12 -38.88
CA ARG A 57 -27.76 18.52 -38.54
C ARG A 57 -27.63 19.49 -37.35
N ARG A 58 -28.54 20.46 -37.21
CA ARG A 58 -28.44 21.46 -36.13
C ARG A 58 -28.61 20.83 -34.75
N ALA A 59 -29.58 19.94 -34.58
CA ALA A 59 -29.80 19.23 -33.33
C ALA A 59 -28.63 18.28 -33.00
N THR A 60 -28.04 17.64 -34.01
CA THR A 60 -26.84 16.83 -33.85
C THR A 60 -25.66 17.64 -33.30
N HIS A 61 -25.42 18.87 -33.79
CA HIS A 61 -24.36 19.73 -33.26
C HIS A 61 -24.61 20.17 -31.81
N VAL A 62 -25.86 20.50 -31.46
CA VAL A 62 -26.23 20.85 -30.07
C VAL A 62 -26.02 19.66 -29.15
N PHE A 63 -26.49 18.47 -29.54
CA PHE A 63 -26.27 17.24 -28.77
C PHE A 63 -24.79 16.94 -28.58
N GLY A 64 -23.97 17.07 -29.64
CA GLY A 64 -22.53 16.90 -29.55
C GLY A 64 -21.85 17.90 -28.63
N GLY A 65 -22.28 19.17 -28.66
CA GLY A 65 -21.78 20.20 -27.73
C GLY A 65 -22.08 19.85 -26.28
N ILE A 66 -23.31 19.40 -25.98
CA ILE A 66 -23.70 18.97 -24.63
C ILE A 66 -22.90 17.74 -24.20
N ALA A 67 -22.79 16.72 -25.05
CA ALA A 67 -22.03 15.51 -24.75
C ALA A 67 -20.55 15.86 -24.45
N LEU A 68 -19.93 16.70 -25.27
CA LEU A 68 -18.55 17.15 -25.08
C LEU A 68 -18.38 17.93 -23.76
N ALA A 69 -19.32 18.81 -23.43
CA ALA A 69 -19.30 19.55 -22.18
C ALA A 69 -19.40 18.61 -20.96
N VAL A 70 -20.30 17.63 -20.99
CA VAL A 70 -20.42 16.62 -19.92
C VAL A 70 -19.15 15.80 -19.78
N PHE A 71 -18.55 15.34 -20.89
CA PHE A 71 -17.27 14.62 -20.86
C PHE A 71 -16.14 15.49 -20.30
N GLY A 72 -16.06 16.75 -20.71
CA GLY A 72 -15.06 17.70 -20.20
C GLY A 72 -15.20 17.94 -18.70
N LEU A 73 -16.43 18.13 -18.21
CA LEU A 73 -16.72 18.28 -16.78
C LEU A 73 -16.39 17.01 -15.99
N ALA A 74 -16.73 15.83 -16.51
CA ALA A 74 -16.41 14.56 -15.87
C ALA A 74 -14.90 14.32 -15.79
N LEU A 75 -14.16 14.64 -16.85
CA LEU A 75 -12.70 14.56 -16.86
C LEU A 75 -12.09 15.57 -15.87
N GLY A 76 -12.56 16.82 -15.88
CA GLY A 76 -12.11 17.83 -14.94
C GLY A 76 -12.36 17.43 -13.48
N ALA A 77 -13.53 16.87 -13.18
CA ALA A 77 -13.86 16.34 -11.86
C ALA A 77 -12.97 15.15 -11.49
N ASN A 78 -12.68 14.25 -12.43
CA ASN A 78 -11.79 13.11 -12.20
C ASN A 78 -10.35 13.54 -11.93
N VAL A 79 -9.82 14.51 -12.69
CA VAL A 79 -8.49 15.10 -12.46
C VAL A 79 -8.44 15.79 -11.10
N HIS A 80 -9.45 16.60 -10.77
CA HIS A 80 -9.52 17.26 -9.46
C HIS A 80 -9.58 16.24 -8.32
N ASP A 81 -10.45 15.23 -8.41
CA ASP A 81 -10.55 14.18 -7.40
C ASP A 81 -9.23 13.41 -7.24
N TYR A 82 -8.62 12.99 -8.35
CA TYR A 82 -7.36 12.25 -8.29
C TYR A 82 -6.22 13.09 -7.71
N PHE A 83 -5.97 14.29 -8.25
CA PHE A 83 -4.78 15.06 -7.88
C PHE A 83 -4.97 15.91 -6.61
N GLN A 84 -6.17 16.40 -6.31
CA GLN A 84 -6.39 17.31 -5.18
C GLN A 84 -7.05 16.62 -3.98
N VAL A 85 -7.79 15.53 -4.18
CA VAL A 85 -8.41 14.80 -3.08
C VAL A 85 -7.61 13.54 -2.78
N GLN A 86 -7.41 12.65 -3.76
CA GLN A 86 -6.72 11.39 -3.51
C GLN A 86 -5.25 11.60 -3.19
N ILE A 87 -4.49 12.33 -4.02
CA ILE A 87 -3.06 12.52 -3.78
C ILE A 87 -2.78 13.40 -2.56
N VAL A 88 -3.47 14.55 -2.43
CA VAL A 88 -3.16 15.53 -1.39
C VAL A 88 -3.81 15.20 -0.05
N GLN A 89 -5.01 14.60 -0.04
CA GLN A 89 -5.77 14.41 1.21
C GLN A 89 -5.87 12.94 1.65
N ARG A 90 -5.61 11.97 0.76
CA ARG A 90 -5.87 10.54 1.05
C ARG A 90 -4.71 9.58 0.77
N LEU A 91 -3.69 9.98 0.01
CA LEU A 91 -2.49 9.18 -0.20
C LEU A 91 -1.63 9.29 1.06
N GLN A 92 -2.04 8.55 2.07
CA GLN A 92 -1.10 8.11 3.07
C GLN A 92 -0.20 7.07 2.37
N PRO A 93 1.14 7.27 2.27
CA PRO A 93 2.04 6.21 1.86
C PRO A 93 1.64 4.89 2.52
N ASP A 94 1.59 3.84 1.72
CA ASP A 94 1.24 2.52 2.21
C ASP A 94 2.13 2.15 3.40
N ARG A 95 1.61 1.36 4.32
CA ARG A 95 2.33 0.95 5.54
C ARG A 95 3.70 0.37 5.23
N ASN A 96 3.79 -0.42 4.16
CA ASN A 96 5.05 -1.00 3.67
C ASN A 96 5.99 0.05 3.08
N THR A 97 5.45 1.12 2.48
CA THR A 97 6.28 2.25 2.01
C THR A 97 6.91 3.00 3.18
N ILE A 98 6.18 3.21 4.28
CA ILE A 98 6.73 3.83 5.50
C ILE A 98 7.81 2.94 6.09
N LEU A 99 7.50 1.65 6.29
CA LEU A 99 8.44 0.66 6.83
C LEU A 99 9.73 0.62 5.99
N ALA A 100 9.61 0.48 4.67
CA ALA A 100 10.76 0.39 3.78
C ALA A 100 11.55 1.70 3.71
N SER A 101 10.88 2.85 3.69
CA SER A 101 11.57 4.16 3.70
C SER A 101 12.37 4.36 5.00
N TYR A 102 11.78 4.00 6.13
CA TYR A 102 12.45 4.10 7.42
C TYR A 102 13.60 3.07 7.54
N ALA A 103 13.37 1.83 7.14
CA ALA A 103 14.41 0.79 7.04
C ALA A 103 15.60 1.25 6.19
N GLY A 104 15.33 1.86 5.03
CA GLY A 104 16.35 2.40 4.14
C GLY A 104 17.21 3.49 4.78
N SER A 105 16.65 4.27 5.71
CA SER A 105 17.40 5.28 6.47
C SER A 105 18.33 4.71 7.55
N LEU A 106 18.13 3.44 7.95
CA LEU A 106 18.83 2.80 9.07
C LEU A 106 19.82 1.71 8.64
N GLN A 107 19.62 1.08 7.47
CA GLN A 107 20.30 -0.15 7.03
C GLN A 107 21.84 -0.10 7.06
N ASP A 108 22.43 1.09 6.92
CA ASP A 108 23.89 1.26 6.94
C ASP A 108 24.48 1.11 8.34
N ARG A 109 23.70 1.43 9.38
CA ARG A 109 24.15 1.48 10.79
C ARG A 109 23.55 0.39 11.65
N TYR A 110 22.40 -0.14 11.27
CA TYR A 110 21.63 -1.09 12.06
C TYR A 110 21.21 -2.30 11.22
N ARG A 111 21.29 -3.49 11.81
CA ARG A 111 20.53 -4.65 11.34
C ARG A 111 19.09 -4.51 11.80
N LEU A 112 18.16 -4.79 10.90
CA LEU A 112 16.74 -4.53 11.13
C LEU A 112 16.05 -5.82 11.62
N TYR A 113 15.21 -5.72 12.64
CA TYR A 113 14.34 -6.80 13.08
C TYR A 113 12.90 -6.33 12.88
N VAL A 114 12.21 -6.93 11.93
CA VAL A 114 10.85 -6.54 11.56
C VAL A 114 9.88 -7.35 12.41
N VAL A 115 9.16 -6.65 13.31
CA VAL A 115 8.33 -7.28 14.35
C VAL A 115 6.89 -6.79 14.20
N GLY A 116 5.96 -7.70 13.94
CA GLY A 116 4.58 -7.33 13.66
C GLY A 116 3.81 -8.48 13.05
N ARG A 117 2.68 -8.19 12.40
CA ARG A 117 1.90 -9.23 11.71
C ARG A 117 2.65 -9.80 10.48
N PRO A 118 2.29 -10.98 9.96
CA PRO A 118 2.95 -11.57 8.80
C PRO A 118 2.98 -10.67 7.55
N GLU A 119 1.98 -9.82 7.36
CA GLU A 119 1.92 -8.83 6.27
C GLU A 119 2.87 -7.62 6.47
N TRP A 120 3.41 -7.43 7.68
CA TRP A 120 4.36 -6.38 8.04
C TRP A 120 5.79 -6.86 7.73
N SER A 121 6.19 -6.76 6.46
CA SER A 121 7.45 -7.35 5.98
C SER A 121 8.19 -6.44 4.99
N LEU A 122 9.51 -6.46 5.08
CA LEU A 122 10.43 -5.89 4.09
C LEU A 122 10.62 -6.78 2.86
N ASP A 123 10.05 -7.99 2.84
CA ASP A 123 10.10 -8.90 1.71
C ASP A 123 9.01 -8.63 0.64
N SER A 124 8.13 -7.66 0.89
CA SER A 124 7.11 -7.25 -0.08
C SER A 124 7.72 -6.64 -1.37
N GLU A 125 7.01 -6.73 -2.49
CA GLU A 125 7.47 -6.17 -3.78
C GLU A 125 7.79 -4.67 -3.67
N THR A 126 6.95 -3.91 -2.97
CA THR A 126 7.16 -2.47 -2.71
C THR A 126 8.41 -2.22 -1.89
N SER A 127 8.63 -3.01 -0.84
CA SER A 127 9.79 -2.89 0.06
C SER A 127 11.09 -3.17 -0.69
N ARG A 128 11.14 -4.22 -1.51
CA ARG A 128 12.31 -4.59 -2.33
C ARG A 128 12.70 -3.53 -3.37
N PHE A 129 11.75 -2.69 -3.81
CA PHE A 129 12.08 -1.57 -4.71
C PHE A 129 12.82 -0.44 -3.98
N LEU A 130 12.42 -0.14 -2.74
CA LEU A 130 13.00 0.95 -1.93
C LEU A 130 14.27 0.52 -1.21
N VAL A 131 14.33 -0.74 -0.76
CA VAL A 131 15.45 -1.33 -0.04
C VAL A 131 15.69 -2.73 -0.63
N PRO A 132 16.52 -2.86 -1.68
CA PRO A 132 16.62 -4.11 -2.45
C PRO A 132 17.33 -5.25 -1.74
N ASN A 133 18.19 -4.96 -0.75
CA ASN A 133 18.91 -5.98 0.02
C ASN A 133 19.00 -5.55 1.49
N PRO A 134 17.89 -5.49 2.23
CA PRO A 134 17.93 -5.07 3.61
C PRO A 134 18.67 -6.12 4.44
N ASP A 135 19.59 -5.68 5.29
CA ASP A 135 20.13 -6.49 6.38
C ASP A 135 19.04 -6.61 7.45
N ALA A 136 18.05 -7.46 7.18
CA ALA A 136 16.82 -7.57 7.96
C ALA A 136 16.48 -9.02 8.33
N ILE A 137 15.91 -9.19 9.52
CA ILE A 137 15.36 -10.44 10.02
C ILE A 137 13.85 -10.26 10.23
N GLU A 138 13.08 -11.05 9.49
CA GLU A 138 11.62 -11.10 9.61
C GLU A 138 11.23 -11.91 10.84
N VAL A 139 10.91 -11.23 11.94
CA VAL A 139 10.45 -11.89 13.17
C VAL A 139 8.98 -12.28 13.01
N GLY A 140 8.17 -11.37 12.46
CA GLY A 140 6.72 -11.52 12.37
C GLY A 140 6.08 -11.62 13.75
N ASP A 141 5.09 -12.50 13.87
CA ASP A 141 4.32 -12.75 15.10
C ASP A 141 5.02 -13.72 16.07
N ARG A 142 6.20 -14.23 15.69
CA ARG A 142 6.95 -15.18 16.51
C ARG A 142 7.55 -14.50 17.74
N PRO A 143 7.73 -15.24 18.84
CA PRO A 143 8.46 -14.73 20.00
C PRO A 143 9.92 -14.47 19.61
N LEU A 144 10.47 -13.34 20.07
CA LEU A 144 11.86 -12.97 19.90
C LEU A 144 12.60 -13.27 21.20
N ALA A 145 13.67 -14.08 21.12
CA ALA A 145 14.54 -14.31 22.26
C ALA A 145 15.32 -13.02 22.57
N LEU A 146 15.20 -12.55 23.81
CA LEU A 146 15.83 -11.33 24.30
C LEU A 146 16.54 -11.60 25.63
N PRO A 147 17.76 -11.09 25.85
CA PRO A 147 18.61 -10.39 24.87
C PRO A 147 19.00 -11.32 23.71
N LEU A 148 19.42 -10.75 22.58
CA LEU A 148 19.69 -11.50 21.35
C LEU A 148 20.87 -12.47 21.54
N ASP A 149 20.71 -13.72 21.10
CA ASP A 149 21.78 -14.73 21.13
C ASP A 149 22.86 -14.50 20.06
N ARG A 150 22.54 -13.71 19.03
CA ARG A 150 23.42 -13.39 17.92
C ARG A 150 23.25 -11.93 17.53
N ILE A 151 24.36 -11.22 17.43
CA ILE A 151 24.41 -9.78 17.14
C ILE A 151 25.34 -9.50 15.95
N PRO A 152 25.09 -8.44 15.16
CA PRO A 152 26.03 -8.01 14.13
C PRO A 152 27.40 -7.64 14.73
N SER A 153 28.48 -7.92 14.01
CA SER A 153 29.85 -7.65 14.48
C SER A 153 30.20 -6.16 14.63
N ASP A 154 29.60 -5.30 13.80
CA ASP A 154 29.96 -3.88 13.68
C ASP A 154 28.76 -2.93 13.62
N LYS A 155 27.53 -3.47 13.58
CA LYS A 155 26.28 -2.69 13.53
C LYS A 155 25.50 -2.78 14.84
N GLY A 156 24.66 -1.77 15.07
CA GLY A 156 23.57 -1.86 16.04
C GLY A 156 22.41 -2.71 15.53
N VAL A 157 21.34 -2.77 16.32
CA VAL A 157 20.07 -3.41 15.94
C VAL A 157 18.93 -2.41 16.04
N ALA A 158 18.03 -2.42 15.06
CA ALA A 158 16.80 -1.65 15.08
C ALA A 158 15.59 -2.60 15.07
N PHE A 159 14.78 -2.59 16.12
CA PHE A 159 13.51 -3.30 16.14
C PHE A 159 12.42 -2.40 15.54
N LEU A 160 11.85 -2.83 14.42
CA LEU A 160 10.79 -2.12 13.71
C LEU A 160 9.46 -2.75 14.09
N VAL A 161 8.83 -2.23 15.15
CA VAL A 161 7.65 -2.83 15.78
C VAL A 161 6.37 -2.19 15.28
N GLU A 162 5.44 -2.98 14.74
CA GLU A 162 4.14 -2.51 14.30
C GLU A 162 3.29 -2.02 15.50
N THR A 163 2.86 -0.74 15.48
CA THR A 163 2.08 -0.15 16.59
C THR A 163 0.65 -0.69 16.69
N ALA A 164 0.10 -1.15 15.57
CA ALA A 164 -1.25 -1.69 15.48
C ALA A 164 -1.35 -3.18 15.86
N ALA A 165 -0.23 -3.84 16.17
CA ALA A 165 -0.23 -5.24 16.60
C ALA A 165 -0.84 -5.37 18.00
N THR A 166 -1.64 -6.42 18.22
CA THR A 166 -2.35 -6.65 19.50
C THR A 166 -1.40 -6.87 20.67
N ASP A 167 -0.20 -7.35 20.41
CA ASP A 167 0.85 -7.63 21.37
C ASP A 167 1.95 -6.55 21.41
N TYR A 168 1.73 -5.40 20.76
CA TYR A 168 2.67 -4.28 20.69
C TYR A 168 3.24 -3.91 22.06
N ALA A 169 2.38 -3.68 23.06
CA ALA A 169 2.81 -3.25 24.39
C ALA A 169 3.68 -4.30 25.09
N GLN A 170 3.34 -5.58 24.94
CA GLN A 170 4.12 -6.68 25.50
C GLN A 170 5.50 -6.78 24.84
N ARG A 171 5.55 -6.69 23.50
CA ARG A 171 6.80 -6.76 22.73
C ARG A 171 7.71 -5.58 23.05
N MET A 172 7.17 -4.36 23.05
CA MET A 172 7.92 -3.16 23.40
C MET A 172 8.48 -3.25 24.82
N SER A 173 7.66 -3.65 25.80
CA SER A 173 8.13 -3.80 27.18
C SER A 173 9.24 -4.84 27.31
N ALA A 174 9.20 -5.94 26.55
CA ALA A 174 10.27 -6.94 26.55
C ALA A 174 11.57 -6.40 25.94
N ILE A 175 11.47 -5.64 24.84
CA ILE A 175 12.63 -5.00 24.18
C ILE A 175 13.27 -3.95 25.09
N GLU A 176 12.46 -3.06 25.68
CA GLU A 176 12.92 -2.01 26.59
C GLU A 176 13.56 -2.58 27.87
N ALA A 177 13.01 -3.68 28.40
CA ALA A 177 13.59 -4.35 29.55
C ALA A 177 14.94 -5.02 29.23
N ALA A 178 15.12 -5.52 28.01
CA ALA A 178 16.37 -6.14 27.58
C ALA A 178 17.45 -5.10 27.21
N TYR A 179 17.06 -3.93 26.72
CA TYR A 179 17.94 -2.87 26.24
C TYR A 179 17.51 -1.49 26.77
N PRO A 180 17.78 -1.18 28.05
CA PRO A 180 17.29 0.03 28.70
C PRO A 180 17.95 1.34 28.23
N GLY A 181 19.09 1.27 27.54
CA GLY A 181 19.77 2.41 26.90
C GLY A 181 19.29 2.68 25.47
N GLY A 182 18.47 1.78 24.91
CA GLY A 182 17.92 1.91 23.57
C GLY A 182 16.98 3.10 23.41
N ARG A 183 16.84 3.58 22.17
CA ARG A 183 16.07 4.77 21.83
C ARG A 183 14.84 4.41 21.01
N ALA A 184 13.67 4.70 21.56
CA ALA A 184 12.39 4.57 20.86
C ALA A 184 12.10 5.81 19.99
N GLU A 185 11.76 5.58 18.74
CA GLU A 185 11.28 6.59 17.80
C GLU A 185 9.91 6.17 17.26
N ALA A 186 8.90 7.04 17.44
CA ALA A 186 7.60 6.85 16.85
C ALA A 186 7.64 7.28 15.37
N VAL A 187 7.36 6.36 14.45
CA VAL A 187 7.43 6.58 13.01
C VAL A 187 6.05 6.39 12.42
N GLY A 188 5.55 7.41 11.72
CA GLY A 188 4.25 7.32 11.08
C GLY A 188 3.97 8.54 10.24
N GLN A 189 2.68 8.76 9.97
CA GLN A 189 2.26 9.85 9.10
C GLN A 189 1.70 11.00 9.92
N GLN A 190 2.11 12.21 9.57
CA GLN A 190 1.38 13.41 9.97
C GLN A 190 0.33 13.74 8.90
N PRO A 191 -0.97 13.87 9.25
CA PRO A 191 -1.63 13.66 10.53
C PRO A 191 -2.41 12.32 10.54
N GLY A 192 -1.85 11.26 11.12
CA GLY A 192 -2.46 9.92 11.12
C GLY A 192 -2.00 8.96 12.23
N GLY A 193 -1.02 9.35 13.05
CA GLY A 193 -0.49 8.52 14.14
C GLY A 193 0.73 7.69 13.72
N ALA A 194 1.45 7.16 14.72
CA ALA A 194 2.61 6.30 14.51
C ALA A 194 2.14 4.95 13.94
N VAL A 195 2.71 4.54 12.80
CA VAL A 195 2.44 3.25 12.14
C VAL A 195 3.39 2.17 12.66
N LEU A 196 4.59 2.59 13.08
CA LEU A 196 5.58 1.72 13.70
C LEU A 196 6.36 2.47 14.78
N THR A 197 6.97 1.72 15.68
CA THR A 197 7.98 2.22 16.62
C THR A 197 9.31 1.60 16.23
N GLY A 198 10.30 2.44 15.92
CA GLY A 198 11.69 2.03 15.74
C GLY A 198 12.40 2.07 17.09
N PHE A 199 12.80 0.92 17.62
CA PHE A 199 13.63 0.85 18.83
C PHE A 199 15.08 0.57 18.45
N LEU A 200 15.94 1.57 18.62
CA LEU A 200 17.32 1.58 18.16
C LEU A 200 18.25 1.22 19.31
N VAL A 201 19.08 0.20 19.13
CA VAL A 201 20.07 -0.26 20.11
C VAL A 201 21.45 -0.25 19.48
N ASP A 202 22.38 0.50 20.06
CA ASP A 202 23.74 0.60 19.55
C ASP A 202 24.54 -0.66 19.86
N HIS A 203 25.57 -0.94 19.06
CA HIS A 203 26.36 -2.17 19.16
C HIS A 203 26.95 -2.41 20.56
N VAL A 204 27.40 -1.34 21.23
CA VAL A 204 27.99 -1.42 22.57
C VAL A 204 26.97 -1.97 23.57
N GLU A 205 25.74 -1.47 23.53
CA GLU A 205 24.67 -1.90 24.42
C GLU A 205 24.25 -3.35 24.15
N LEU A 206 24.21 -3.76 22.88
CA LEU A 206 23.96 -5.16 22.51
C LEU A 206 25.00 -6.11 23.14
N ALA A 207 26.28 -5.73 23.06
CA ALA A 207 27.37 -6.52 23.61
C ALA A 207 27.37 -6.53 25.15
N GLU A 208 26.93 -5.46 25.80
CA GLU A 208 26.77 -5.39 27.26
C GLU A 208 25.58 -6.23 27.75
N ALA A 209 24.46 -6.21 27.03
CA ALA A 209 23.26 -6.95 27.36
C ALA A 209 23.44 -8.48 27.26
N ASN A 210 24.23 -8.94 26.28
CA ASN A 210 24.62 -10.35 26.16
C ASN A 210 26.09 -10.50 25.73
N PRO A 211 27.04 -10.52 26.69
CA PRO A 211 28.47 -10.68 26.37
C PRO A 211 28.83 -12.01 25.71
N ALA A 212 27.96 -13.02 25.83
CA ALA A 212 28.13 -14.34 25.25
C ALA A 212 27.48 -14.48 23.86
N ALA A 213 26.83 -13.42 23.34
CA ALA A 213 26.19 -13.46 22.04
C ALA A 213 27.20 -13.79 20.93
N ALA A 214 26.80 -14.68 20.02
CA ALA A 214 27.58 -14.96 18.82
C ALA A 214 27.63 -13.71 17.92
N ARG A 215 28.79 -13.46 17.32
CA ARG A 215 28.98 -12.38 16.34
C ARG A 215 29.12 -12.99 14.96
N ASP A 216 28.42 -12.41 13.99
CA ASP A 216 28.49 -12.84 12.58
C ASP A 216 29.80 -12.49 11.89
#